data_AF-A0A6M2BV74-F1
#
_entry.id   AF-A0A6M2BV74-F1
#
_cell.length_a   1.000
_cell.length_b   1.000
_cell.length_c   1.000
_cell.angle_alpha   90.00
_cell.angle_beta   90.00
_cell.angle_gamma   90.00
#
_symmetry.space_group_name_H-M   'P 1'
#
loop_
_entity.id
_entity.type
_entity.pdbx_description
1 polymer ?
#
loop_
_entity_poly.entity_id
_entity_poly.type
_entity_poly.pdbx_seq_one_letter_code
_entity_poly.pdbx_strand_id
1 'polypeptide(L)'
;MRLAALAFAAVLSLLGACQQNVPINDPKPVAGHVTDMKAFQDFIAGKPTPAQFRATYPDVLLILPGDISTRELRLDNSRYFAELDADGRINGGKFK
;
A
#
# COMPACT_ATOMS: atom_id res chain seq x y z
N MET A 1 39.65 -33.40 41.24
CA MET A 1 39.76 -31.93 41.06
C MET A 1 39.94 -31.68 39.57
N ARG A 2 39.12 -31.00 38.78
CA ARG A 2 37.97 -30.08 38.94
C ARG A 2 37.33 -29.96 37.54
N LEU A 3 35.98 -29.96 37.49
CA LEU A 3 35.06 -29.22 36.58
C LEU A 3 35.30 -29.24 35.05
N ALA A 4 34.36 -29.16 34.12
CA ALA A 4 32.89 -29.14 34.01
C ALA A 4 32.64 -29.08 32.47
N ALA A 5 31.82 -29.95 31.87
CA ALA A 5 30.45 -29.67 31.46
C ALA A 5 30.24 -28.41 30.60
N LEU A 6 29.73 -28.59 29.37
CA LEU A 6 28.86 -27.72 28.54
C LEU A 6 29.11 -28.09 27.05
N ALA A 7 28.38 -29.01 26.41
CA ALA A 7 26.96 -29.02 26.06
C ALA A 7 26.52 -27.82 25.20
N PHE A 8 26.19 -28.13 23.94
CA PHE A 8 25.17 -27.51 23.07
C PHE A 8 25.15 -25.98 22.91
N ALA A 9 25.48 -25.52 21.68
CA ALA A 9 24.78 -24.40 21.05
C ALA A 9 24.94 -24.45 19.53
N ALA A 10 24.01 -25.14 18.85
CA ALA A 10 23.55 -24.69 17.54
C ALA A 10 22.86 -23.34 17.73
N VAL A 11 22.90 -22.44 16.74
CA VAL A 11 21.77 -21.56 16.34
C VAL A 11 22.17 -20.73 15.10
N LEU A 12 21.38 -20.98 14.06
CA LEU A 12 20.92 -20.13 12.96
C LEU A 12 21.93 -19.21 12.24
N SER A 13 22.32 -19.69 11.06
CA SER A 13 22.63 -18.86 9.90
C SER A 13 21.52 -17.82 9.69
N LEU A 14 21.85 -16.54 9.90
CA LEU A 14 21.02 -15.41 9.49
C LEU A 14 20.82 -15.48 7.97
N LEU A 15 19.63 -15.85 7.54
CA LEU A 15 19.17 -15.55 6.18
C LEU A 15 19.13 -14.03 6.03
N GLY A 16 20.04 -13.51 5.21
CA GLY A 16 20.03 -12.13 4.75
C GLY A 16 18.74 -11.85 4.01
N ALA A 17 17.80 -11.18 4.68
CA ALA A 17 16.83 -10.35 4.01
C ALA A 17 17.51 -9.03 3.69
N CYS A 18 18.18 -8.98 2.53
CA CYS A 18 18.53 -7.70 1.92
C CYS A 18 17.22 -6.92 1.76
N GLN A 19 17.03 -5.88 2.57
CA GLN A 19 16.11 -4.81 2.24
C GLN A 19 16.59 -4.27 0.89
N GLN A 20 15.97 -4.73 -0.18
CA GLN A 20 16.11 -4.09 -1.48
C GLN A 20 15.45 -2.72 -1.32
N ASN A 21 16.24 -1.75 -0.89
CA ASN A 21 15.92 -0.35 -0.99
C ASN A 21 16.02 0.02 -2.48
N VAL A 22 15.10 -0.55 -3.28
CA VAL A 22 14.86 -0.07 -4.63
C VAL A 22 14.54 1.42 -4.51
N PRO A 23 15.23 2.29 -5.25
CA PRO A 23 14.83 3.68 -5.32
C PRO A 23 13.42 3.70 -5.89
N ILE A 24 12.43 3.83 -5.00
CA ILE A 24 11.08 4.17 -5.37
C ILE A 24 11.23 5.56 -5.95
N ASN A 25 11.11 5.65 -7.27
CA ASN A 25 10.93 6.94 -7.92
C ASN A 25 9.58 7.43 -7.38
N ASP A 26 9.60 8.20 -6.31
CA ASP A 26 8.39 8.61 -5.60
C ASP A 26 7.47 9.26 -6.63
N PRO A 27 6.27 8.70 -6.88
CA PRO A 27 5.35 9.26 -7.84
C PRO A 27 5.11 10.72 -7.47
N LYS A 28 5.31 11.62 -8.43
CA LYS A 28 4.97 13.03 -8.22
C LYS A 28 3.50 13.10 -7.81
N PRO A 29 3.14 13.75 -6.70
CA PRO A 29 1.75 13.88 -6.30
C PRO A 29 0.91 14.53 -7.40
N VAL A 30 -0.25 13.94 -7.68
CA VAL A 30 -1.28 14.48 -8.56
C VAL A 30 -2.21 15.33 -7.70
N ALA A 31 -2.19 16.63 -7.93
CA ALA A 31 -3.03 17.57 -7.20
C ALA A 31 -4.48 17.52 -7.69
N GLY A 32 -5.42 17.71 -6.77
CA GLY A 32 -6.85 17.73 -7.03
C GLY A 32 -7.46 16.33 -7.26
N HIS A 33 -8.66 16.33 -7.84
CA HIS A 33 -9.37 15.10 -8.16
C HIS A 33 -8.85 14.45 -9.45
N VAL A 34 -9.21 13.18 -9.66
CA VAL A 34 -8.76 12.42 -10.83
C VAL A 34 -9.45 12.92 -12.10
N THR A 35 -8.65 13.48 -13.00
CA THR A 35 -9.09 13.92 -14.34
C THR A 35 -8.57 13.01 -15.45
N ASP A 36 -7.35 12.50 -15.32
CA ASP A 36 -6.81 11.46 -16.21
C ASP A 36 -7.17 10.06 -15.70
N MET A 37 -8.32 9.57 -16.18
CA MET A 37 -8.80 8.23 -15.83
C MET A 37 -7.89 7.12 -16.33
N LYS A 38 -7.17 7.30 -17.44
CA LYS A 38 -6.30 6.24 -17.96
C LYS A 38 -5.09 6.07 -17.05
N ALA A 39 -4.41 7.17 -16.70
CA ALA A 39 -3.28 7.15 -15.78
C ALA A 39 -3.68 6.58 -14.41
N PHE A 40 -4.89 6.90 -13.94
CA PHE A 40 -5.41 6.32 -12.71
C PHE A 40 -5.63 4.81 -12.81
N GLN A 41 -6.23 4.30 -13.89
CA GLN A 41 -6.43 2.86 -14.06
C GLN A 41 -5.09 2.11 -14.18
N ASP A 42 -4.11 2.68 -14.89
CA ASP A 42 -2.76 2.11 -14.99
C ASP A 42 -2.08 2.04 -13.62
N PHE A 43 -2.27 3.07 -12.78
CA PHE A 43 -1.78 3.08 -11.39
C PHE A 43 -2.43 1.99 -10.54
N ILE A 44 -3.76 1.84 -10.58
CA ILE A 44 -4.50 0.81 -9.84
C ILE A 44 -4.14 -0.60 -10.32
N ALA A 45 -3.93 -0.79 -11.63
CA ALA A 45 -3.47 -2.06 -12.20
C ALA A 45 -2.10 -2.49 -11.65
N GLY A 46 -1.27 -1.53 -11.23
CA GLY A 46 0.00 -1.78 -10.52
C GLY A 46 -0.14 -2.27 -9.07
N LYS A 47 -1.38 -2.45 -8.59
CA LYS A 47 -1.72 -2.89 -7.23
C LYS A 47 -1.02 -2.10 -6.12
N PRO A 48 -1.29 -0.79 -5.99
CA PRO A 48 -0.63 0.05 -5.01
C PRO A 48 -1.08 -0.30 -3.59
N THR A 49 -0.23 -0.05 -2.61
CA THR A 49 -0.68 -0.04 -1.21
C THR A 49 -1.51 1.21 -0.92
N PRO A 50 -2.34 1.22 0.14
CA PRO A 50 -3.04 2.44 0.56
C PRO A 50 -2.12 3.63 0.82
N ALA A 51 -0.90 3.39 1.32
CA ALA A 51 0.10 4.44 1.52
C ALA A 51 0.60 5.01 0.18
N GLN A 52 0.87 4.16 -0.81
CA GLN A 52 1.26 4.58 -2.15
C GLN A 52 0.13 5.37 -2.84
N PHE A 53 -1.12 4.97 -2.64
CA PHE A 53 -2.28 5.72 -3.14
C PHE A 53 -2.31 7.13 -2.56
N ARG A 54 -2.24 7.29 -1.24
CA ARG A 54 -2.28 8.60 -0.58
C ARG A 54 -1.09 9.49 -0.94
N ALA A 55 0.08 8.90 -1.20
CA ALA A 55 1.24 9.66 -1.68
C ALA A 55 1.04 10.17 -3.12
N THR A 56 0.42 9.36 -3.99
CA THR A 56 0.22 9.68 -5.41
C THR A 56 -0.99 10.59 -5.65
N TYR A 57 -2.09 10.37 -4.94
CA TYR A 57 -3.36 11.11 -5.04
C TYR A 57 -3.79 11.65 -3.68
N PRO A 58 -3.05 12.64 -3.11
CA PRO A 58 -3.28 13.12 -1.75
C PRO A 58 -4.65 13.79 -1.55
N ASP A 59 -5.20 14.38 -2.60
CA ASP A 59 -6.48 15.10 -2.55
C ASP A 59 -7.69 14.21 -2.86
N VAL A 60 -7.46 12.92 -3.18
CA VAL A 60 -8.52 11.93 -3.39
C VAL A 60 -8.77 11.20 -2.08
N LEU A 61 -10.00 11.31 -1.57
CA LEU A 61 -10.42 10.59 -0.37
C LEU A 61 -10.48 9.09 -0.65
N LEU A 62 -9.52 8.36 -0.10
CA LEU A 62 -9.47 6.90 -0.14
C LEU A 62 -10.33 6.31 0.99
N ILE A 63 -11.33 5.50 0.62
CA ILE A 63 -12.16 4.74 1.54
C ILE A 63 -11.79 3.25 1.41
N LEU A 64 -11.39 2.63 2.51
CA LEU A 64 -11.04 1.20 2.58
C LEU A 64 -12.24 0.34 3.02
N PRO A 65 -12.19 -0.99 2.78
CA PRO A 65 -13.19 -1.90 3.30
C PRO A 65 -13.30 -1.80 4.83
N GLY A 66 -14.52 -1.56 5.34
CA GLY A 66 -14.80 -1.38 6.76
C GLY A 66 -14.77 0.07 7.24
N ASP A 67 -14.27 1.01 6.44
CA ASP A 67 -14.34 2.43 6.78
C ASP A 67 -15.79 2.93 6.77
N ILE A 68 -16.14 3.71 7.79
CA ILE A 68 -17.43 4.39 7.86
C ILE A 68 -17.37 5.62 6.95
N SER A 69 -18.32 5.75 6.03
CA SER A 69 -18.45 6.91 5.14
C SER A 69 -19.89 7.42 5.07
N THR A 70 -20.05 8.72 4.79
CA THR A 70 -21.35 9.35 4.61
C THR A 70 -21.89 9.11 3.20
N ARG A 71 -23.23 9.06 3.07
CA ARG A 71 -23.94 8.85 1.78
C ARG A 71 -24.04 10.13 0.93
N GLU A 72 -23.03 10.99 0.98
CA GLU A 72 -22.95 12.18 0.13
C GLU A 72 -22.71 11.78 -1.32
N LEU A 73 -23.38 12.43 -2.28
CA LEU A 73 -23.16 12.21 -3.71
C LEU A 73 -21.98 13.07 -4.18
N ARG A 74 -20.94 12.45 -4.75
CA ARG A 74 -19.83 13.17 -5.40
C ARG A 74 -19.64 12.64 -6.82
N LEU A 75 -19.45 13.54 -7.78
CA LEU A 75 -19.36 13.22 -9.22
C LEU A 75 -18.05 13.71 -9.87
N ASP A 76 -17.12 14.22 -9.07
CA ASP A 76 -15.87 14.84 -9.50
C ASP A 76 -14.66 13.91 -9.37
N ASN A 77 -14.85 12.62 -9.09
CA ASN A 77 -13.78 11.66 -8.80
C ASN A 77 -12.86 12.06 -7.62
N SER A 78 -13.39 12.82 -6.65
CA SER A 78 -12.64 13.20 -5.44
C SER A 78 -12.63 12.12 -4.35
N ARG A 79 -13.40 11.03 -4.51
CA ARG A 79 -13.48 9.93 -3.52
C ARG A 79 -13.49 8.57 -4.18
N TYR A 80 -12.55 7.71 -3.76
CA TYR A 80 -12.37 6.37 -4.29
C TYR A 80 -12.62 5.32 -3.22
N PHE A 81 -13.57 4.42 -3.48
CA PHE A 81 -13.85 3.26 -2.63
C PHE A 81 -13.03 2.08 -3.15
N ALA A 82 -11.96 1.74 -2.43
CA ALA A 82 -11.02 0.71 -2.86
C ALA A 82 -11.46 -0.70 -2.45
N GLU A 83 -11.14 -1.65 -3.33
CA GLU A 83 -11.13 -3.08 -3.05
C GLU A 83 -9.69 -3.51 -2.78
N LEU A 84 -9.50 -4.41 -1.82
CA LEU A 84 -8.18 -4.90 -1.43
C LEU A 84 -8.06 -6.39 -1.76
N ASP A 85 -6.87 -6.82 -2.17
CA ASP A 85 -6.52 -8.23 -2.27
C ASP A 85 -6.11 -8.82 -0.91
N ALA A 86 -5.75 -10.11 -0.91
CA ALA A 86 -5.35 -10.84 0.30
C ALA A 86 -4.10 -10.26 0.98
N ASP A 87 -3.24 -9.55 0.24
CA ASP A 87 -2.04 -8.90 0.75
C ASP A 87 -2.31 -7.45 1.19
N GLY A 88 -3.57 -7.01 1.16
CA GLY A 88 -3.97 -5.65 1.52
C GLY A 88 -3.60 -4.59 0.48
N ARG A 89 -3.33 -4.99 -0.76
CA ARG A 89 -3.05 -4.07 -1.87
C ARG A 89 -4.33 -3.72 -2.60
N ILE A 90 -4.43 -2.50 -3.10
CA ILE A 90 -5.59 -2.06 -3.88
C ILE A 90 -5.60 -2.82 -5.20
N ASN A 91 -6.67 -3.55 -5.50
CA ASN A 91 -6.82 -4.32 -6.75
C ASN A 91 -8.00 -3.86 -7.61
N GLY A 92 -8.75 -2.87 -7.15
CA GLY A 92 -9.96 -2.39 -7.80
C GLY A 92 -10.68 -1.35 -6.94
N GLY A 93 -11.88 -0.99 -7.36
CA GLY A 93 -12.71 0.00 -6.68
C GLY A 93 -13.48 0.90 -7.64
N LYS A 94 -14.09 1.95 -7.10
CA LYS A 94 -14.92 2.91 -7.86
C LYS A 94 -15.00 4.29 -7.22
N PHE A 95 -15.16 5.30 -8.07
CA PHE A 95 -15.49 6.66 -7.64
C PHE A 95 -16.99 6.77 -7.29
N LYS A 96 -17.31 7.45 -6.19
CA LYS A 96 -18.68 7.73 -5.71
C LYS A 96 -18.74 8.94 -4.81
#